data_AF-A0A656JW40-F1
#
_entry.id   AF-A0A656JW40-F1
#
_cell.length_a   1.000
_cell.length_b   1.000
_cell.length_c   1.000
_cell.angle_alpha   90.00
_cell.angle_beta   90.00
_cell.angle_gamma   90.00
#
_symmetry.space_group_name_H-M   'P 1'
#
loop_
_entity.id
_entity.type
_entity.pdbx_description
1 polymer ?
#
loop_
_entity_poly.entity_id
_entity_poly.type
_entity_poly.pdbx_seq_one_letter_code
_entity_poly.pdbx_strand_id
1 'polypeptide(L)' 'TRSGAPLVNVQVICSDKHEHQRRVETRKIDILGLTPPTWQSVLDHEYEAWEDAPFKIDTALTSPAQAVAMITERFLSKE' A
#
# COMPACT_ATOMS: atom_id res chain seq x y z
N THR A 1 -14.36 19.54 -7.21
CA THR A 1 -15.65 19.05 -7.74
C THR A 1 -15.94 17.68 -7.13
N ARG A 2 -17.19 17.36 -6.79
CA ARG A 2 -17.58 16.07 -6.19
C ARG A 2 -18.18 15.20 -7.31
N SER A 3 -17.65 14.00 -7.54
CA SER A 3 -18.02 13.15 -8.70
C SER A 3 -19.29 12.31 -8.50
N GLY A 4 -19.94 12.40 -7.33
CA GLY A 4 -21.10 11.55 -6.98
C GLY A 4 -20.77 10.09 -6.67
N ALA A 5 -19.50 9.69 -6.81
CA ALA A 5 -19.04 8.35 -6.45
C ALA A 5 -18.61 8.27 -4.97
N PRO A 6 -18.80 7.11 -4.31
CA PRO A 6 -18.21 6.87 -2.99
C PRO A 6 -16.68 6.97 -3.04
N LEU A 7 -16.10 7.70 -2.09
CA LEU A 7 -14.67 7.75 -1.87
C LEU A 7 -14.34 6.82 -0.69
N VAL A 8 -13.44 5.86 -0.91
CA VAL A 8 -12.95 4.95 0.12
C VAL A 8 -11.45 5.13 0.29
N ASN A 9 -11.01 5.26 1.54
CA ASN A 9 -9.60 5.40 1.90
C ASN A 9 -9.10 4.05 2.41
N VAL A 10 -7.97 3.58 1.88
CA VAL A 10 -7.32 2.33 2.27
C VAL A 10 -5.86 2.62 2.62
N GLN A 11 -5.47 2.36 3.87
CA GLN A 11 -4.08 2.45 4.29
C GLN A 11 -3.38 1.13 4.02
N VAL A 12 -2.32 1.16 3.22
CA VAL A 12 -1.50 -0.01 2.90
C VAL A 12 -0.18 0.10 3.66
N ILE A 13 0.13 -0.92 4.46
CA ILE A 13 1.38 -0.99 5.22
C ILE A 13 2.12 -2.30 4.92
N CYS A 14 3.38 -2.36 5.33
CA CYS A 14 4.14 -3.59 5.49
C CYS A 14 4.75 -3.53 6.90
N SER A 15 4.21 -4.31 7.83
CA SER A 15 4.68 -4.30 9.23
C SER A 15 6.07 -4.92 9.40
N ASP A 16 6.47 -5.79 8.48
CA ASP A 16 7.82 -6.36 8.43
C ASP A 16 8.78 -5.44 7.67
N LYS A 17 9.63 -4.74 8.44
CA LYS A 17 10.64 -3.83 7.92
C LYS A 17 11.68 -4.55 7.04
N HIS A 18 12.06 -5.79 7.36
CA HIS A 18 13.05 -6.52 6.58
C HIS A 18 12.48 -6.96 5.23
N GLU A 19 11.24 -7.42 5.22
CA GLU A 19 10.54 -7.76 3.97
C GLU A 19 10.31 -6.50 3.12
N HIS A 20 9.98 -5.36 3.73
CA HIS A 20 9.85 -4.10 2.99
C HIS A 20 11.18 -3.69 2.35
N GLN A 21 12.29 -3.71 3.11
CA GLN A 21 13.63 -3.44 2.58
C GLN A 21 13.98 -4.39 1.43
N ARG A 22 13.80 -5.70 1.64
CA ARG A 22 14.07 -6.71 0.61
C ARG A 22 13.28 -6.43 -0.67
N ARG A 23 12.00 -6.08 -0.56
CA ARG A 23 11.16 -5.73 -1.73
C ARG A 23 11.66 -4.49 -2.45
N VAL A 24 12.04 -3.43 -1.74
CA VAL A 24 12.58 -2.20 -2.33
C VAL A 24 13.86 -2.49 -3.10
N GLU A 25 14.81 -3.16 -2.48
CA GLU A 25 16.15 -3.37 -3.05
C GLU A 25 16.16 -4.41 -4.18
N THR A 26 15.24 -5.37 -4.17
CA THR A 26 15.19 -6.44 -5.18
C THR A 26 14.19 -6.17 -6.31
N ARG A 27 13.40 -5.10 -6.22
CA ARG A 27 12.41 -4.76 -7.26
C ARG A 27 13.10 -4.46 -8.58
N LYS A 28 12.82 -5.29 -9.59
CA LYS A 28 13.20 -4.99 -10.97
C LYS A 28 12.33 -3.86 -11.49
N ILE A 29 12.96 -2.79 -11.94
CA ILE A 29 12.29 -1.71 -12.66
C ILE A 29 12.37 -2.00 -14.15
N ASP A 30 11.20 -2.00 -14.79
CA ASP A 30 11.00 -2.20 -16.22
C ASP A 30 10.59 -0.90 -16.93
N ILE A 31 10.66 0.24 -16.23
CA ILE A 31 10.34 1.58 -16.75
C ILE A 31 11.63 2.31 -17.12
N LEU A 32 11.77 2.65 -18.40
CA LEU A 32 12.93 3.37 -18.92
C LEU A 32 13.09 4.74 -18.23
N GLY A 33 14.30 5.05 -17.76
CA GLY A 33 14.63 6.34 -17.14
C GLY A 33 14.23 6.45 -15.66
N LEU A 34 13.64 5.42 -15.06
CA LEU A 34 13.29 5.42 -13.64
C LEU A 34 14.38 4.73 -12.81
N THR A 35 14.93 5.45 -11.82
CA THR A 35 15.86 4.89 -10.84
C THR A 35 15.09 4.37 -9.63
N PRO A 36 15.32 3.12 -9.18
CA PRO A 36 14.66 2.61 -7.97
C PRO A 36 15.13 3.39 -6.73
N PRO A 37 14.25 3.62 -5.74
CA PRO A 37 14.67 4.23 -4.49
C PRO A 37 15.63 3.29 -3.75
N THR A 38 16.60 3.87 -3.05
CA THR A 38 17.39 3.12 -2.06
C THR A 38 16.56 2.92 -0.79
N TRP A 39 16.93 1.94 0.03
CA TRP A 39 16.27 1.76 1.32
C TRP A 39 16.38 3.01 2.21
N GLN A 40 17.55 3.66 2.22
CA GLN A 40 17.75 4.90 2.97
C GLN A 40 16.79 6.01 2.49
N SER A 41 16.62 6.17 1.18
CA SER A 41 15.67 7.14 0.63
C SER A 41 14.21 6.86 1.03
N VAL A 42 13.85 5.60 1.30
CA VAL A 42 12.52 5.25 1.83
C VAL A 42 12.39 5.65 3.30
N LEU A 43 13.45 5.44 4.10
CA LEU A 43 13.46 5.81 5.52
C LEU A 43 13.47 7.33 5.74
N ASP A 44 14.16 8.06 4.87
CA ASP A 44 14.26 9.53 4.94
C ASP A 44 12.99 10.22 4.41
N HIS A 45 12.08 9.47 3.78
CA HIS A 45 10.84 10.02 3.26
C HIS A 45 9.87 10.32 4.39
N GLU A 46 9.42 11.57 4.47
CA GLU A 46 8.38 11.96 5.42
C GLU A 46 7.07 11.25 5.08
N TYR A 47 6.52 10.52 6.06
CA TYR A 47 5.23 9.86 5.96
C TYR A 47 4.34 10.30 7.11
N GLU A 48 3.23 10.94 6.78
CA GLU A 48 2.19 11.28 7.73
C GLU A 48 1.20 10.12 7.83
N ALA A 49 1.25 9.40 8.95
CA ALA A 49 0.25 8.38 9.25
C ALA A 49 -1.11 9.02 9.52
N TRP A 50 -2.17 8.39 9.05
CA TRP A 50 -3.52 8.74 9.47
C TRP A 50 -3.71 8.41 10.95
N GLU A 51 -4.26 9.34 11.73
CA GLU A 51 -4.59 9.12 13.14
C GLU A 51 -5.62 7.98 13.29
N ASP A 52 -6.70 8.04 12.51
CA ASP A 52 -7.71 6.99 12.41
C ASP A 52 -7.80 6.47 10.97
N ALA A 53 -7.06 5.40 10.69
CA ALA A 53 -7.12 4.76 9.39
C ALA A 53 -8.43 3.98 9.22
N PRO A 54 -9.30 4.33 8.25
CA PRO A 54 -10.64 3.74 8.13
C PRO A 54 -10.62 2.26 7.70
N PHE A 55 -9.57 1.83 7.00
CA PHE A 55 -9.34 0.44 6.62
C PHE A 55 -7.85 0.22 6.34
N LYS A 56 -7.22 -0.74 7.01
CA LYS A 56 -5.78 -1.00 6.94
C LYS A 56 -5.52 -2.40 6.38
N ILE A 57 -4.59 -2.49 5.44
CA ILE A 57 -4.11 -3.76 4.87
C ILE A 57 -2.61 -3.86 5.14
N ASP A 58 -2.20 -4.97 5.75
CA ASP A 58 -0.80 -5.29 5.97
C ASP A 58 -0.30 -6.33 4.98
N THR A 59 0.54 -5.88 4.06
CA THR A 59 1.11 -6.69 2.96
C THR A 59 2.28 -7.58 3.39
N ALA A 60 2.70 -7.50 4.67
CA ALA A 60 3.56 -8.52 5.26
C ALA A 60 2.77 -9.80 5.56
N LEU A 61 1.47 -9.66 5.85
CA LEU A 61 0.59 -10.75 6.29
C LEU A 61 -0.45 -11.15 5.24
N THR A 62 -0.61 -10.36 4.18
CA THR A 62 -1.63 -10.56 3.15
C THR A 62 -1.01 -10.68 1.77
N SER A 63 -1.48 -11.67 1.02
CA SER A 63 -1.21 -11.74 -0.42
C SER A 63 -2.04 -10.71 -1.20
N PRO A 64 -1.64 -10.35 -2.44
CA PRO A 64 -2.43 -9.46 -3.28
C PRO A 64 -3.88 -9.93 -3.49
N ALA A 65 -4.10 -11.24 -3.69
CA ALA A 65 -5.43 -11.81 -3.88
C ALA A 65 -6.30 -11.65 -2.62
N GLN A 66 -5.73 -11.87 -1.43
CA GLN A 66 -6.43 -11.65 -0.16
C GLN A 66 -6.75 -10.16 0.04
N ALA A 67 -5.82 -9.25 -0.25
CA ALA A 67 -6.06 -7.82 -0.15
C ALA A 67 -7.23 -7.38 -1.06
N VAL A 68 -7.28 -7.86 -2.30
CA VAL A 68 -8.40 -7.60 -3.22
C VAL A 68 -9.72 -8.14 -2.67
N ALA A 69 -9.72 -9.37 -2.14
CA ALA A 69 -10.90 -9.97 -1.53
C ALA A 69 -11.40 -9.12 -0.34
N MET A 70 -10.50 -8.71 0.56
CA MET A 70 -10.82 -7.87 1.72
C MET A 70 -11.41 -6.52 1.32
N ILE A 71 -10.85 -5.84 0.30
CA ILE A 71 -11.37 -4.56 -0.20
C ILE A 71 -12.75 -4.75 -0.80
N THR A 72 -12.92 -5.81 -1.59
CA THR A 72 -14.20 -6.13 -2.26
C THR A 72 -15.27 -6.46 -1.24
N GLU A 73 -14.96 -7.31 -0.26
CA GLU A 73 -15.88 -7.68 0.82
C GLU A 73 -16.30 -6.46 1.63
N ARG A 74 -15.37 -5.56 1.95
CA ARG A 74 -15.62 -4.40 2.78
C ARG A 74 -16.44 -3.30 2.09
N PHE A 75 -16.23 -3.07 0.80
CA PHE A 75 -16.73 -1.87 0.11
C PHE A 75 -17.56 -2.14 -1.15
N LEU A 76 -17.47 -3.33 -1.73
CA LEU A 76 -18.16 -3.71 -2.96
C LEU A 76 -19.23 -4.78 -2.74
N SER A 77 -19.33 -5.35 -1.53
CA SER A 77 -20.49 -6.14 -1.13
C SER A 77 -21.71 -5.22 -1.06
N LYS A 78 -22.47 -5.21 -2.15
CA LYS A 78 -23.88 -4.85 -2.12
C LYS A 78 -24.63 -5.97 -1.39
N GLU A 79 -25.58 -5.56 -0.56
CA GLU A 79 -26.68 -6.33 0.06
C GLU A 79 -26.73 -7.84 -0.20
#